data_AF-A0A2G8PBF7-F1
#
_entry.id   AF-A0A2G8PBF7-F1
#
_cell.length_a   1.000
_cell.length_b   1.000
_cell.length_c   1.000
_cell.angle_alpha   90.00
_cell.angle_beta   90.00
_cell.angle_gamma   90.00
#
_symmetry.space_group_name_H-M   'P 1'
#
loop_
_entity.id
_entity.type
_entity.pdbx_description
1 polymer ?
#
loop_
_entity_poly.entity_id
_entity_poly.type
_entity_poly.pdbx_seq_one_letter_code
_entity_poly.pdbx_strand_id
1 'polypeptide(L)'
;MGSKSIPLQQHPEGILSVREKTFKVANLVKAAQEDLTKKEELHRLFIAALRSSGILPPEDLLNIASSLLAPKPEEKLLQEAKWFGQGLACQLLVPGKKDWEKGRVRLRIIVEFEPEDTVSEGGSGSPLDDLRESES
;
A
#
# COMPACT_ATOMS: atom_id res chain seq x y z
N MET A 1 -11.06 -1.38 -22.98
CA MET A 1 -9.59 -1.12 -22.95
C MET A 1 -9.27 -0.42 -21.64
N GLY A 2 -8.63 -1.10 -20.68
CA GLY A 2 -8.32 -0.51 -19.38
C GLY A 2 -7.19 0.51 -19.49
N SER A 3 -7.40 1.73 -18.99
CA SER A 3 -6.34 2.73 -18.87
C SER A 3 -5.21 2.18 -18.01
N LYS A 4 -4.03 1.94 -18.59
CA LYS A 4 -2.85 1.49 -17.85
C LYS A 4 -2.45 2.61 -16.88
N SER A 5 -2.48 2.33 -15.57
CA SER A 5 -1.98 3.25 -14.56
C SER A 5 -0.46 3.33 -14.63
N ILE A 6 0.09 4.54 -14.62
CA ILE A 6 1.53 4.77 -14.65
C ILE A 6 2.03 4.98 -13.21
N PRO A 7 2.99 4.17 -12.72
CA PRO A 7 3.60 4.40 -11.42
C PRO A 7 4.41 5.70 -11.43
N LEU A 8 4.09 6.64 -10.54
CA LEU A 8 4.78 7.93 -10.47
C LEU A 8 6.28 7.78 -10.14
N GLN A 9 6.67 6.69 -9.49
CA GLN A 9 8.06 6.35 -9.19
C GLN A 9 8.93 6.24 -10.46
N GLN A 10 8.33 5.96 -11.62
CA GLN A 10 9.04 5.86 -12.91
C GLN A 10 9.36 7.23 -13.54
N HIS A 11 8.81 8.32 -13.00
CA HIS A 11 8.97 9.67 -13.53
C HIS A 11 9.35 10.68 -12.43
N PRO A 12 10.51 10.52 -11.75
CA PRO A 12 10.89 11.35 -10.61
C PRO A 12 11.05 12.84 -10.96
N GLU A 13 11.52 13.13 -12.17
CA GLU A 13 11.69 14.49 -12.71
C GLU A 13 10.37 15.13 -13.20
N GLY A 14 9.26 14.38 -13.15
CA GLY A 14 7.95 14.88 -13.53
C GLY A 14 7.42 15.96 -12.59
N ILE A 15 6.52 16.79 -13.11
CA ILE A 15 5.76 17.77 -12.33
C ILE A 15 4.30 17.34 -12.29
N LEU A 16 3.77 17.18 -11.08
CA LEU A 16 2.38 16.87 -10.83
C LEU A 16 1.64 18.14 -10.40
N SER A 17 0.60 18.51 -11.13
CA SER A 17 -0.34 19.57 -10.76
C SER A 17 -1.60 18.95 -10.17
N VAL A 18 -1.95 19.34 -8.95
CA VAL A 18 -3.18 18.93 -8.27
C VAL A 18 -3.91 20.20 -7.83
N ARG A 19 -5.08 20.45 -8.41
CA ARG A 19 -5.82 21.73 -8.27
C ARG A 19 -4.93 22.90 -8.73
N GLU A 20 -4.67 23.86 -7.85
CA GLU A 20 -3.87 25.06 -8.14
C GLU A 20 -2.40 24.93 -7.68
N LYS A 21 -1.99 23.74 -7.21
CA LYS A 21 -0.64 23.51 -6.68
C LYS A 21 0.14 22.54 -7.56
N THR A 22 1.44 22.82 -7.72
CA THR A 22 2.37 21.97 -8.45
C THR A 22 3.43 21.40 -7.53
N PHE A 23 3.79 20.14 -7.74
CA PHE A 23 4.75 19.39 -6.95
C PHE A 23 5.71 18.65 -7.87
N LYS A 24 7.00 18.57 -7.50
CA LYS A 24 7.91 17.60 -8.12
C LYS A 24 7.47 16.20 -7.71
N VAL A 25 7.41 15.28 -8.67
CA VAL A 25 7.00 13.89 -8.42
C VAL A 25 7.92 13.22 -7.41
N ALA A 26 9.24 13.38 -7.53
CA ALA A 26 10.20 12.85 -6.55
C ALA A 26 9.90 13.30 -5.11
N ASN A 27 9.53 14.58 -4.91
CA ASN A 27 9.23 15.10 -3.58
C ASN A 27 7.93 14.51 -3.03
N LEU A 28 6.90 14.36 -3.87
CA LEU A 28 5.64 13.77 -3.48
C LEU A 28 5.82 12.29 -3.10
N VAL A 29 6.53 11.52 -3.92
CA VAL A 29 6.80 10.11 -3.68
C VAL A 29 7.62 9.94 -2.41
N LYS A 30 8.68 10.73 -2.23
CA LYS A 30 9.50 10.71 -1.02
C LYS A 30 8.68 11.05 0.22
N ALA A 31 7.88 12.12 0.18
CA ALA A 31 7.05 12.51 1.31
C ALA A 31 6.02 11.42 1.66
N ALA A 32 5.38 10.82 0.66
CA ALA A 32 4.46 9.70 0.89
C ALA A 32 5.20 8.51 1.52
N GLN A 33 6.33 8.08 0.97
CA GLN A 33 7.11 6.96 1.52
C GLN A 33 7.61 7.24 2.95
N GLU A 34 8.14 8.43 3.22
CA GLU A 34 8.61 8.79 4.56
C GLU A 34 7.47 8.86 5.57
N ASP A 35 6.32 9.44 5.22
CA ASP A 35 5.17 9.53 6.12
C ASP A 35 4.57 8.14 6.38
N LEU A 36 4.40 7.33 5.33
CA LEU A 36 3.81 5.98 5.43
C LEU A 36 4.73 5.00 6.20
N THR A 37 6.05 5.10 6.06
CA THR A 37 7.01 4.17 6.69
C THR A 37 7.43 4.60 8.10
N LYS A 38 7.46 5.91 8.39
CA LYS A 38 7.88 6.40 9.72
C LYS A 38 6.72 6.54 10.71
N LYS A 39 5.47 6.68 10.25
CA LYS A 39 4.34 6.81 11.17
C LYS A 39 3.87 5.45 11.65
N GLU A 40 4.12 5.19 12.94
CA GLU A 40 3.38 4.19 13.69
C GLU A 40 1.85 4.33 13.49
N GLU A 41 1.33 5.53 13.22
CA GLU A 41 -0.09 5.76 12.93
C GLU A 41 -0.64 4.90 11.79
N LEU A 42 0.14 4.60 10.74
CA LEU A 42 -0.38 3.78 9.65
C LEU A 42 -0.47 2.31 10.04
N HIS A 43 0.56 1.81 10.72
CA HIS A 43 0.54 0.47 11.31
C HIS A 43 -0.63 0.33 12.30
N ARG A 44 -0.85 1.35 13.14
CA ARG A 44 -1.98 1.45 14.07
C ARG A 44 -3.34 1.42 13.37
N LEU A 45 -3.53 2.21 12.31
CA LEU A 45 -4.77 2.24 11.53
C LEU A 45 -5.02 0.90 10.82
N PHE A 46 -3.96 0.27 10.32
CA PHE A 46 -4.06 -1.05 9.69
C PHE A 46 -4.50 -2.13 10.70
N ILE A 47 -3.88 -2.21 11.87
CA ILE A 47 -4.29 -3.15 12.94
C ILE A 47 -5.74 -2.90 13.36
N ALA A 48 -6.15 -1.64 13.53
CA ALA A 48 -7.52 -1.29 13.88
C ALA A 48 -8.53 -1.76 12.80
N ALA A 49 -8.18 -1.59 11.52
CA ALA A 49 -9.00 -2.05 10.39
C ALA A 49 -9.10 -3.58 10.31
N LEU A 50 -8.00 -4.31 10.58
CA LEU A 50 -8.03 -5.77 10.68
C LEU A 50 -9.02 -6.22 11.76
N ARG A 51 -8.91 -5.64 12.96
CA ARG A 51 -9.81 -5.97 14.08
C ARG A 51 -11.28 -5.67 13.76
N SER A 52 -11.58 -4.54 13.13
CA SER A 52 -12.96 -4.19 12.77
C SER A 52 -13.55 -5.13 11.70
N SER A 53 -12.70 -5.72 10.86
CA SER A 53 -13.06 -6.77 9.91
C SER A 53 -13.12 -8.18 10.51
N GLY A 54 -12.86 -8.35 11.81
CA GLY A 54 -12.85 -9.65 12.49
C GLY A 54 -11.55 -10.43 12.37
N ILE A 55 -10.51 -9.84 11.78
CA ILE A 55 -9.17 -10.43 11.69
C ILE A 55 -8.41 -10.04 12.96
N LEU A 56 -8.12 -11.04 13.81
CA LEU A 56 -7.29 -10.86 15.00
C LEU A 56 -5.81 -11.05 14.61
N PRO A 57 -4.98 -10.00 14.66
CA PRO A 57 -3.56 -10.15 14.42
C PRO A 57 -2.90 -10.93 15.57
N PRO A 58 -1.69 -11.50 15.39
CA PRO A 58 -0.94 -12.16 16.46
C PRO A 58 -0.76 -11.29 17.71
N GLU A 59 -0.64 -11.90 18.89
CA GLU A 59 -0.59 -11.21 20.20
C GLU A 59 0.50 -10.13 20.27
N ASP A 60 1.64 -10.33 19.61
CA ASP A 60 2.72 -9.36 19.54
C ASP A 60 2.32 -8.04 18.85
N LEU A 61 1.32 -8.08 17.96
CA LEU A 61 0.75 -6.90 17.30
C LEU A 61 -0.44 -6.30 18.07
N LEU A 62 -1.05 -7.02 19.03
CA LEU A 62 -2.16 -6.51 19.83
C LEU A 62 -1.73 -5.43 20.84
N ASN A 63 -0.53 -5.53 21.41
CA ASN A 63 -0.02 -4.58 22.41
C ASN A 63 0.10 -3.14 21.86
N ILE A 64 0.32 -2.99 20.54
CA ILE A 64 0.36 -1.69 19.85
C ILE A 64 -1.04 -1.05 19.79
N ALA A 65 -2.09 -1.88 19.73
CA ALA A 65 -3.46 -1.42 19.53
C ALA A 65 -4.25 -1.21 20.83
N SER A 66 -3.84 -1.79 21.95
CA SER A 66 -4.52 -1.61 23.24
C SER A 66 -4.42 -0.16 23.79
N SER A 67 -3.41 0.61 23.38
CA SER A 67 -3.27 2.05 23.71
C SER A 67 -4.20 2.97 22.88
N LEU A 68 -4.95 2.42 21.91
CA LEU A 68 -5.63 3.19 20.85
C LEU A 68 -7.15 3.28 20.98
N LEU A 69 -7.74 2.98 22.13
CA LEU A 69 -9.14 3.31 22.40
C LEU A 69 -9.33 4.83 22.57
N ALA A 70 -9.13 5.58 21.48
CA ALA A 70 -9.58 6.95 21.38
C ALA A 70 -10.26 7.12 20.01
N PRO A 71 -11.60 7.27 19.96
CA PRO A 71 -12.27 7.65 18.72
C PRO A 71 -11.78 9.05 18.34
N LYS A 72 -10.97 9.15 17.29
CA LYS A 72 -10.60 10.43 16.67
C LYS A 72 -11.60 10.73 15.53
N PRO A 73 -11.94 12.01 15.32
CA PRO A 73 -13.17 12.43 14.67
C PRO A 73 -13.23 11.95 13.22
N GLU A 74 -14.31 11.22 12.90
CA GLU A 74 -14.57 10.51 11.65
C GLU A 74 -14.55 11.42 10.39
N GLU A 75 -14.79 12.71 10.58
CA GLU A 75 -14.95 13.68 9.49
C GLU A 75 -13.64 14.03 8.77
N LYS A 76 -12.49 13.98 9.47
CA LYS A 76 -11.18 14.24 8.87
C LYS A 76 -10.69 13.06 8.01
N LEU A 77 -11.03 11.83 8.44
CA LEU A 77 -10.66 10.57 7.77
C LEU A 77 -11.34 10.42 6.40
N LEU A 78 -12.59 10.89 6.26
CA LEU A 78 -13.34 10.85 4.99
C LEU A 78 -12.67 11.67 3.87
N GLN A 79 -12.02 12.79 4.21
CA GLN A 79 -11.31 13.60 3.22
C GLN A 79 -9.98 12.96 2.81
N GLU A 80 -9.30 12.29 3.75
CA GLU A 80 -8.06 11.55 3.54
C GLU A 80 -8.29 10.26 2.71
N ALA A 81 -9.45 9.62 2.88
CA ALA A 81 -9.85 8.43 2.13
C ALA A 81 -9.95 8.64 0.61
N LYS A 82 -10.08 9.89 0.13
CA LYS A 82 -10.14 10.18 -1.32
C LYS A 82 -8.88 9.76 -2.06
N TRP A 83 -7.71 9.81 -1.41
CA TRP A 83 -6.45 9.38 -1.99
C TRP A 83 -6.40 7.86 -2.19
N PHE A 84 -7.02 7.08 -1.30
CA PHE A 84 -7.05 5.62 -1.36
C PHE A 84 -8.21 5.07 -2.21
N GLY A 85 -9.30 5.82 -2.35
CA GLY A 85 -10.45 5.46 -3.18
C GLY A 85 -10.34 5.95 -4.63
N GLN A 86 -11.15 6.95 -4.98
CA GLN A 86 -11.30 7.42 -6.37
C GLN A 86 -10.07 8.18 -6.92
N GLY A 87 -9.20 8.67 -6.05
CA GLY A 87 -8.07 9.53 -6.41
C GLY A 87 -8.48 10.98 -6.67
N LEU A 88 -7.48 11.85 -6.79
CA LEU A 88 -7.66 13.27 -7.06
C LEU A 88 -7.31 13.60 -8.51
N ALA A 89 -8.13 14.43 -9.15
CA ALA A 89 -7.85 14.94 -10.49
C ALA A 89 -6.52 15.72 -10.49
N CYS A 90 -5.68 15.41 -11.46
CA CYS A 90 -4.35 16.00 -11.59
C CYS A 90 -3.93 16.13 -13.07
N GLN A 91 -2.85 16.85 -13.29
CA GLN A 91 -2.14 16.89 -14.57
C GLN A 91 -0.69 16.53 -14.34
N LEU A 92 -0.12 15.68 -15.19
CA LEU A 92 1.26 15.26 -15.13
C LEU A 92 2.02 15.81 -16.33
N LEU A 93 3.13 16.49 -16.07
CA LEU A 93 4.11 16.88 -17.08
C LEU A 93 5.36 16.03 -16.89
N VAL A 94 5.72 15.26 -17.91
CA VAL A 94 6.95 14.44 -17.93
C VAL A 94 7.96 15.10 -18.86
N PRO A 95 9.24 15.22 -18.47
CA PRO A 95 10.28 15.70 -19.36
C PRO A 95 10.30 14.94 -20.68
N GLY A 96 10.39 15.67 -21.79
CA GLY A 96 10.33 15.10 -23.14
C GLY A 96 8.91 14.98 -23.74
N LYS A 97 7.84 15.14 -22.94
CA LYS A 97 6.48 15.35 -23.48
C LYS A 97 6.24 16.85 -23.69
N LYS A 98 5.55 17.18 -24.78
CA LYS A 98 5.18 18.58 -25.11
C LYS A 98 4.00 19.10 -24.29
N ASP A 99 3.10 18.21 -23.86
CA ASP A 99 1.81 18.58 -23.29
C ASP A 99 1.58 17.98 -21.89
N TRP A 100 0.71 18.65 -21.12
CA TRP A 100 0.22 18.16 -19.84
C TRP A 100 -0.79 17.02 -20.03
N GLU A 101 -0.57 15.91 -19.33
CA GLU A 101 -1.47 14.76 -19.36
C GLU A 101 -2.47 14.81 -18.21
N LYS A 102 -3.77 14.93 -18.52
CA LYS A 102 -4.84 14.91 -17.52
C LYS A 102 -5.07 13.51 -16.99
N GLY A 103 -5.19 13.36 -15.68
CA GLY A 103 -5.38 12.08 -15.03
C GLY A 103 -5.88 12.21 -13.59
N ARG A 104 -5.70 11.13 -12.83
CA ARG A 104 -5.94 11.10 -11.37
C ARG A 104 -4.75 10.49 -10.65
N VAL A 105 -4.36 11.09 -9.53
CA VAL A 105 -3.37 10.55 -8.60
C VAL A 105 -4.09 9.85 -7.45
N ARG A 106 -3.65 8.64 -7.10
CA ARG A 106 -4.17 7.85 -5.98
C ARG A 106 -3.05 7.04 -5.34
N LEU A 107 -3.25 6.71 -4.07
CA LEU A 107 -2.43 5.77 -3.33
C LEU A 107 -3.05 4.38 -3.43
N ARG A 108 -2.20 3.36 -3.59
CA ARG A 108 -2.60 1.95 -3.55
C ARG A 108 -1.79 1.27 -2.46
N ILE A 109 -2.48 0.52 -1.61
CA ILE A 109 -1.87 -0.40 -0.65
C ILE A 109 -1.77 -1.74 -1.36
N ILE A 110 -0.58 -2.33 -1.33
CA ILE A 110 -0.32 -3.67 -1.85
C ILE A 110 0.08 -4.51 -0.64
N VAL A 111 -0.56 -5.67 -0.47
CA VAL A 111 -0.19 -6.67 0.53
C VAL A 111 0.48 -7.79 -0.24
N GLU A 112 1.77 -8.01 0.02
CA GLU A 112 2.59 -9.01 -0.66
C GLU A 112 2.98 -10.09 0.33
N PHE A 113 2.98 -11.34 -0.14
CA PHE A 113 3.55 -12.47 0.59
C PHE A 113 4.87 -12.82 -0.10
N GLU A 114 5.96 -12.72 0.65
CA GLU A 114 7.29 -13.12 0.21
C GLU A 114 7.57 -14.50 0.82
N PRO A 115 7.58 -15.58 0.02
CA PRO A 115 8.01 -16.88 0.52
C PRO A 115 9.49 -16.81 0.85
N GLU A 116 9.89 -17.41 1.96
CA GLU A 116 11.30 -17.63 2.25
C GLU A 116 11.87 -18.57 1.18
N ASP A 117 13.02 -18.21 0.60
CA ASP A 117 13.75 -19.10 -0.30
C ASP A 117 14.16 -20.33 0.52
N THR A 118 13.32 -21.36 0.52
CA THR A 118 13.76 -22.70 0.92
C THR A 118 14.80 -23.10 -0.10
N VAL A 119 16.07 -22.86 0.22
CA VAL A 119 17.19 -23.52 -0.45
C VAL A 119 16.79 -24.98 -0.53
N SER A 120 16.63 -25.46 -1.77
CA SER A 120 16.26 -26.83 -2.06
C SER A 120 17.38 -27.71 -1.50
N GLU A 121 17.27 -28.13 -0.24
CA GLU A 121 17.96 -29.33 0.22
C GLU A 121 17.34 -30.47 -0.57
N GLY A 122 18.06 -30.91 -1.60
CA GLY A 122 17.73 -32.14 -2.31
C GLY A 122 17.61 -33.28 -1.30
N GLY A 123 16.38 -33.71 -1.06
CA GLY A 123 16.04 -34.78 -0.15
C GLY A 123 14.55 -35.10 -0.30
N SER A 124 14.27 -36.04 -1.19
CA SER A 124 12.95 -36.60 -1.51
C SER A 124 12.02 -36.79 -0.31
N GLY A 125 10.79 -36.30 -0.44
CA GLY A 125 9.68 -36.62 0.44
C GLY A 125 8.76 -35.42 0.62
N SER A 126 7.75 -35.28 -0.23
CA SER A 126 6.66 -34.36 0.09
C SER A 126 5.93 -34.91 1.34
N PRO A 127 5.61 -34.12 2.38
CA PRO A 127 4.92 -34.61 3.58
C PRO A 127 3.51 -35.18 3.32
N LEU A 128 3.06 -35.18 2.06
CA LEU A 128 1.83 -35.81 1.58
C LEU A 128 2.07 -37.20 0.94
N ASP A 129 3.32 -37.63 0.76
CA ASP A 129 3.63 -38.97 0.23
C ASP A 129 3.35 -40.08 1.26
N ASP A 130 3.57 -39.82 2.55
CA ASP A 130 3.31 -40.79 3.63
C ASP A 130 1.82 -41.20 3.75
N LEU A 131 0.91 -40.37 3.26
CA LEU A 131 -0.55 -40.64 3.26
C LEU A 131 -1.01 -41.48 2.06
N ARG A 132 -0.17 -41.65 1.04
CA ARG A 132 -0.51 -42.47 -0.14
C ARG A 132 -0.14 -43.94 0.00
N GLU A 133 0.71 -44.27 0.97
CA GLU A 133 1.17 -45.65 1.19
C GLU A 133 0.34 -46.43 2.23
N SER A 134 -0.71 -45.84 2.82
CA SER A 134 -1.53 -46.51 3.85
C SER A 134 -2.67 -47.38 3.29
N GLU A 135 -2.79 -47.52 1.97
CA GLU A 135 -3.74 -48.42 1.32
C GLU A 135 -3.01 -49.44 0.42
N SER A 136 -2.43 -50.49 1.01
CA SER A 136 -2.06 -51.74 0.32
C SER A 136 -1.97 -52.90 1.30
#